data_AF-A0A5F0JM24-F1
#
_entry.id   AF-A0A5F0JM24-F1
#
_cell.length_a   1.000
_cell.length_b   1.000
_cell.length_c   1.000
_cell.angle_alpha   90.00
_cell.angle_beta   90.00
_cell.angle_gamma   90.00
#
_symmetry.space_group_name_H-M   'P 1'
#
loop_
_entity.id
_entity.type
_entity.pdbx_description
1 polymer ?
#
loop_
_entity_poly.entity_id
_entity_poly.type
_entity_poly.pdbx_seq_one_letter_code
_entity_poly.pdbx_strand_id
1 'polypeptide(L)'
;MISPELSTIRQKDLDRDWIARAMAEYEGRDTLETLPMQVRDADFGTMFNGKAKDGSRAEPNPSLESKIAEAAPTLTVTEAMKTFHLSERDLKLLASRMGFKFKRGYTTNQGHKAADGPMVERIIALRDVGLSRSKVMKQTGMCYEKFHRLLKDYKIEFPALPFHLRNGKIKP
;
A
#
# COMPACT_ATOMS: atom_id res chain seq x y z
N MET A 1 -47.09 -26.77 44.44
CA MET A 1 -46.52 -26.13 43.24
C MET A 1 -46.18 -24.70 43.62
N ILE A 2 -44.89 -24.37 43.76
CA ILE A 2 -44.45 -23.04 44.23
C ILE A 2 -44.51 -22.08 43.04
N SER A 3 -45.27 -20.99 43.17
CA SER A 3 -45.56 -20.04 42.08
C SER A 3 -44.28 -19.46 41.45
N PRO A 4 -44.21 -19.33 40.11
CA PRO A 4 -43.06 -18.76 39.39
C PRO A 4 -42.64 -17.37 39.88
N GLU A 5 -43.60 -16.55 40.32
CA GLU A 5 -43.39 -15.21 40.88
C GLU A 5 -42.45 -15.19 42.10
N LEU A 6 -42.47 -16.23 42.94
CA LEU A 6 -41.65 -16.30 44.15
C LEU A 6 -40.17 -16.64 43.84
N SER A 7 -39.91 -17.28 42.69
CA SER A 7 -38.54 -17.56 42.24
C SER A 7 -37.83 -16.29 41.80
N THR A 8 -38.56 -15.40 41.12
CA THR A 8 -38.05 -14.12 40.59
C THR A 8 -37.76 -13.11 41.70
N ILE A 9 -38.55 -13.10 42.78
CA ILE A 9 -38.31 -12.20 43.93
C ILE A 9 -37.04 -12.61 44.66
N ARG A 10 -36.87 -13.91 44.95
CA ARG A 10 -35.68 -14.42 45.63
C ARG A 10 -34.40 -14.17 44.84
N GLN A 11 -34.49 -14.27 43.51
CA GLN A 11 -33.39 -13.98 42.61
C GLN A 11 -33.00 -12.49 42.65
N LYS A 12 -34.00 -11.60 42.65
CA LYS A 12 -33.80 -10.15 42.76
C LYS A 12 -33.20 -9.74 44.11
N ASP A 13 -33.55 -10.43 45.19
CA ASP A 13 -32.97 -10.16 46.51
C ASP A 13 -31.50 -10.61 46.59
N LEU A 14 -31.16 -11.76 45.97
CA LEU A 14 -29.76 -12.20 45.84
C LEU A 14 -28.92 -11.22 45.02
N ASP A 15 -29.47 -10.70 43.92
CA ASP A 15 -28.78 -9.70 43.08
C ASP A 15 -28.57 -8.37 43.85
N ARG A 16 -29.55 -7.96 44.66
CA ARG A 16 -29.42 -6.76 45.52
C ARG A 16 -28.36 -6.92 46.59
N ASP A 17 -28.29 -8.08 47.25
CA ASP A 17 -27.25 -8.37 48.25
C ASP A 17 -25.86 -8.41 47.63
N TRP A 18 -25.73 -8.93 46.40
CA TRP A 18 -24.46 -8.92 45.67
C TRP A 18 -24.02 -7.49 45.34
N ILE A 19 -24.91 -6.65 44.83
CA ILE A 19 -24.61 -5.24 44.53
C ILE A 19 -24.23 -4.48 45.81
N ALA A 20 -24.95 -4.71 46.91
CA ALA A 20 -24.66 -4.07 48.19
C ALA A 20 -23.26 -4.45 48.73
N ARG A 21 -22.87 -5.73 48.61
CA ARG A 21 -21.50 -6.15 48.96
C ARG A 21 -20.44 -5.53 48.05
N ALA A 22 -20.67 -5.51 46.73
CA ALA A 22 -19.73 -4.93 45.79
C ALA A 22 -19.53 -3.42 46.02
N MET A 23 -20.59 -2.70 46.36
CA MET A 23 -20.53 -1.27 46.72
C MET A 23 -19.80 -1.04 48.04
N ALA A 24 -20.04 -1.85 49.07
CA ALA A 24 -19.32 -1.77 50.33
C ALA A 24 -17.82 -2.09 50.17
N GLU A 25 -17.47 -3.02 49.28
CA GLU A 25 -16.09 -3.35 48.94
C GLU A 25 -15.40 -2.26 48.09
N TYR A 26 -16.18 -1.45 47.35
CA TYR A 26 -15.70 -0.29 46.63
C TYR A 26 -15.47 0.91 47.57
N GLU A 27 -16.40 1.18 48.49
CA GLU A 27 -16.24 2.22 49.53
C GLU A 27 -15.12 1.88 50.53
N GLY A 28 -14.90 0.59 50.84
CA GLY A 28 -13.78 0.16 51.68
C GLY A 28 -12.40 0.31 51.02
N ARG A 29 -12.34 0.51 49.70
CA ARG A 29 -11.13 0.78 48.92
C ARG A 29 -10.86 2.29 48.75
N ASP A 30 -11.30 3.12 49.70
CA ASP A 30 -11.04 4.58 49.74
C ASP A 30 -9.56 4.95 50.02
N THR A 31 -8.63 4.07 49.67
CA THR A 31 -7.28 4.47 49.30
C THR A 31 -7.21 4.34 47.78
N LEU A 32 -7.48 5.45 47.10
CA LEU A 32 -6.99 5.66 45.74
C LEU A 32 -5.47 5.51 45.81
N GLU A 33 -4.97 4.28 45.63
CA GLU A 33 -3.61 4.08 45.16
C GLU A 33 -3.54 4.82 43.84
N THR A 34 -3.03 6.05 43.91
CA THR A 34 -2.54 6.78 42.77
C THR A 34 -1.35 5.98 42.27
N LEU A 35 -1.62 4.88 41.55
CA LEU A 35 -0.64 4.29 40.67
C LEU A 35 -0.18 5.48 39.82
N PRO A 36 1.09 5.89 39.91
CA PRO A 36 1.58 6.93 39.03
C PRO A 36 1.42 6.35 37.65
N MET A 37 0.34 6.73 36.97
CA MET A 37 0.18 6.48 35.57
C MET A 37 1.32 7.28 34.98
N GLN A 38 2.45 6.60 34.76
CA GLN A 38 3.51 7.12 33.93
C GLN A 38 2.83 7.30 32.59
N VAL A 39 2.24 8.48 32.39
CA VAL A 39 2.08 9.06 31.08
C VAL A 39 3.50 9.04 30.58
N ARG A 40 3.87 7.97 29.88
CA ARG A 40 4.94 8.07 28.90
C ARG A 40 4.49 9.26 28.10
N ASP A 41 5.19 10.38 28.25
CA ASP A 41 4.99 11.53 27.40
C ASP A 41 5.08 10.98 25.99
N ALA A 42 3.93 10.69 25.41
CA ALA A 42 3.82 10.29 24.04
C ALA A 42 4.09 11.60 23.33
N ASP A 43 5.38 11.87 23.11
CA ASP A 43 5.86 13.07 22.47
C ASP A 43 5.49 12.93 20.99
N PHE A 44 4.20 13.17 20.68
CA PHE A 44 3.59 12.98 19.37
C PHE A 44 4.35 13.75 18.27
N GLY A 45 5.13 14.77 18.64
CA GLY A 45 6.03 15.50 17.75
C GLY A 45 7.22 14.64 17.24
N THR A 46 7.74 13.74 18.06
CA THR A 46 8.88 12.85 17.70
C THR A 46 8.44 11.63 16.88
N MET A 47 7.16 11.24 16.98
CA MET A 47 6.63 10.06 16.29
C MET A 47 6.37 10.31 14.79
N PHE A 48 6.09 11.57 14.40
CA PHE A 48 5.80 11.94 13.02
C PHE A 48 6.93 12.67 12.32
N ASN A 49 7.92 13.16 13.07
CA ASN A 49 9.10 13.83 12.51
C ASN A 49 10.34 13.20 13.16
N GLY A 50 10.96 12.24 12.45
CA GLY A 50 12.06 11.38 12.93
C GLY A 50 13.37 12.11 13.25
N LYS A 51 13.31 13.05 14.18
CA LYS A 51 14.40 13.83 14.75
C LYS A 51 14.34 13.63 16.25
N ALA A 52 15.35 12.96 16.81
CA ALA A 52 15.54 12.95 18.26
C ALA A 52 15.69 14.40 18.78
N LYS A 53 15.31 14.64 20.03
CA LYS A 53 15.40 15.95 20.71
C LYS A 53 16.81 16.57 20.66
N ASP A 54 17.84 15.75 20.45
CA ASP A 54 19.25 16.16 20.46
C ASP A 54 19.81 16.53 19.08
N GLY A 55 18.98 16.49 18.02
CA GLY A 55 19.42 16.77 16.64
C GLY A 55 20.39 15.73 16.05
N SER A 56 20.88 14.79 16.86
CA SER A 56 21.61 13.61 16.41
C SER A 56 20.64 12.65 15.72
N ARG A 57 20.98 12.29 14.48
CA ARG A 57 20.27 11.27 13.73
C ARG A 57 20.47 9.95 14.47
N ALA A 58 19.38 9.27 14.85
CA ALA A 58 19.46 7.95 15.45
C ALA A 58 20.40 7.06 14.60
N GLU A 59 21.49 6.58 15.21
CA GLU A 59 22.43 5.64 14.60
C GLU A 59 21.61 4.43 14.13
N PRO A 60 21.52 4.17 12.82
CA PRO A 60 20.65 3.12 12.36
C PRO A 60 21.30 1.79 12.74
N ASN A 61 20.47 0.93 13.31
CA ASN A 61 20.93 -0.34 13.88
C ASN A 61 21.66 -1.13 12.76
N PRO A 62 22.97 -1.41 12.88
CA PRO A 62 23.82 -1.90 11.77
C PRO A 62 23.32 -3.23 11.15
N SER A 63 22.51 -3.97 11.92
CA SER A 63 21.83 -5.18 11.46
C SER A 63 20.79 -4.93 10.37
N LEU A 64 20.06 -3.81 10.40
CA LEU A 64 19.04 -3.48 9.40
C LEU A 64 19.67 -3.03 8.08
N GLU A 65 20.72 -2.22 8.16
CA GLU A 65 21.41 -1.71 6.99
C GLU A 65 22.07 -2.80 6.16
N SER A 66 22.69 -3.78 6.84
CA SER A 66 23.32 -4.93 6.19
C SER A 66 22.28 -5.79 5.45
N LYS A 67 21.11 -6.00 6.05
CA LYS A 67 19.98 -6.70 5.41
C LYS A 67 19.45 -5.94 4.19
N ILE A 68 19.38 -4.61 4.27
CA ILE A 68 18.95 -3.78 3.14
C ILE A 68 19.99 -3.83 2.01
N ALA A 69 21.28 -3.82 2.33
CA ALA A 69 22.36 -3.92 1.35
C ALA A 69 22.35 -5.26 0.60
N GLU A 70 22.11 -6.37 1.32
CA GLU A 70 21.98 -7.71 0.72
C GLU A 70 20.73 -7.82 -0.16
N ALA A 71 19.61 -7.20 0.25
CA ALA A 71 18.36 -7.22 -0.49
C ALA A 71 18.30 -6.21 -1.66
N ALA A 72 19.19 -5.21 -1.69
CA ALA A 72 19.21 -4.15 -2.69
C ALA A 72 19.34 -4.63 -4.16
N PRO A 73 20.21 -5.59 -4.53
CA PRO A 73 20.30 -6.07 -5.92
C PRO A 73 19.04 -6.80 -6.37
N THR A 74 18.29 -7.41 -5.45
CA THR A 74 17.09 -8.19 -5.75
C THR A 74 15.82 -7.35 -5.83
N LEU A 75 15.66 -6.38 -4.93
CA LEU A 75 14.44 -5.61 -4.75
C LEU A 75 14.51 -4.25 -5.44
N THR A 76 13.38 -3.84 -6.01
CA THR A 76 13.17 -2.45 -6.42
C THR A 76 12.93 -1.57 -5.19
N VAL A 77 13.13 -0.26 -5.31
CA VAL A 77 12.92 0.69 -4.19
C VAL A 77 11.50 0.59 -3.63
N THR A 78 10.48 0.42 -4.48
CA THR A 78 9.09 0.28 -4.06
C THR A 78 8.82 -1.03 -3.32
N GLU A 79 9.47 -2.13 -3.71
CA GLU A 79 9.41 -3.40 -2.98
C GLU A 79 10.14 -3.29 -1.65
N ALA A 80 11.31 -2.66 -1.62
CA ALA A 80 12.07 -2.41 -0.40
C ALA A 80 11.29 -1.54 0.61
N MET A 81 10.52 -0.55 0.14
CA MET A 81 9.62 0.22 1.00
C MET A 81 8.57 -0.66 1.67
N LYS A 82 8.01 -1.65 0.93
CA LYS A 82 7.00 -2.57 1.48
C LYS A 82 7.59 -3.56 2.46
N THR A 83 8.81 -4.05 2.22
CA THR A 83 9.45 -5.06 3.06
C THR A 83 10.07 -4.47 4.33
N PHE A 84 10.70 -3.30 4.22
CA PHE A 84 11.43 -2.67 5.33
C PHE A 84 10.66 -1.55 6.01
N HIS A 85 9.48 -1.18 5.49
CA HIS A 85 8.65 -0.09 6.03
C HIS A 85 9.38 1.25 6.19
N LEU A 86 10.38 1.49 5.33
CA LEU A 86 11.15 2.73 5.28
C LEU A 86 10.65 3.63 4.15
N SER A 87 10.84 4.94 4.33
CA SER A 87 10.56 5.91 3.28
C SER A 87 11.54 5.76 2.11
N GLU A 88 11.11 6.14 0.91
CA GLU A 88 11.97 6.17 -0.28
C GLU A 88 13.22 7.03 -0.04
N ARG A 89 13.06 8.15 0.68
CA ARG A 89 14.16 9.06 1.02
C ARG A 89 15.21 8.38 1.88
N ASP A 90 14.77 7.63 2.90
CA ASP A 90 15.68 6.94 3.81
C ASP A 90 16.43 5.81 3.10
N LEU A 91 15.75 5.05 2.25
CA LEU A 91 16.38 4.02 1.43
C LEU A 91 17.43 4.61 0.47
N LYS A 92 17.14 5.75 -0.18
CA LYS A 92 18.10 6.45 -1.04
C LYS A 92 19.31 6.97 -0.27
N LEU A 93 19.10 7.49 0.94
CA LEU A 93 20.17 7.95 1.83
C LEU A 93 21.06 6.78 2.28
N LEU A 94 20.46 5.65 2.65
CA LEU A 94 21.19 4.42 3.00
C LEU A 94 22.01 3.90 1.82
N ALA A 95 21.42 3.82 0.63
CA ALA A 95 22.10 3.42 -0.59
C ALA A 95 23.30 4.32 -0.91
N SER A 96 23.14 5.65 -0.73
CA SER A 96 24.21 6.62 -0.97
C SER A 96 25.34 6.51 0.06
N ARG A 97 25.01 6.28 1.33
CA ARG A 97 25.99 6.14 2.42
C ARG A 97 26.80 4.85 2.32
N MET A 98 26.14 3.74 1.95
CA MET A 98 26.74 2.41 1.90
C MET A 98 27.28 2.04 0.50
N GLY A 99 27.04 2.88 -0.51
CA GLY A 99 27.59 2.70 -1.85
C GLY A 99 26.92 1.62 -2.70
N PHE A 100 25.69 1.20 -2.38
CA PHE A 100 24.93 0.23 -3.19
C PHE A 100 23.81 0.90 -3.99
N LYS A 101 23.27 0.19 -4.97
CA LYS A 101 22.13 0.64 -5.79
C LYS A 101 21.03 -0.41 -5.75
N PHE A 102 19.79 0.04 -5.58
CA PHE A 102 18.62 -0.82 -5.73
C PHE A 102 18.42 -1.22 -7.18
N LYS A 103 17.74 -2.35 -7.38
CA LYS A 103 17.26 -2.76 -8.70
C LYS A 103 16.41 -1.64 -9.31
N ARG A 104 16.69 -1.31 -10.57
CA ARG A 104 15.91 -0.31 -11.30
C ARG A 104 14.47 -0.82 -11.45
N GLY A 105 13.53 -0.06 -10.92
CA GLY A 105 12.11 -0.31 -11.16
C GLY A 105 11.77 -0.12 -12.64
N TYR A 106 10.68 -0.75 -13.07
CA TYR A 106 10.14 -0.53 -14.41
C TYR A 106 9.78 0.95 -14.57
N THR A 107 10.30 1.59 -15.61
CA THR A 107 9.77 2.89 -16.00
C THR A 107 8.38 2.69 -16.61
N THR A 108 7.54 3.74 -16.57
CA THR A 108 6.16 3.74 -17.11
C THR A 108 6.06 3.18 -18.53
N ASN A 109 7.13 3.28 -19.33
CA ASN A 109 7.19 2.76 -20.70
C ASN A 109 7.76 1.33 -20.81
N GLN A 110 8.43 0.81 -19.77
CA GLN A 110 9.02 -0.55 -19.76
C GLN A 110 8.07 -1.65 -19.30
N GLY A 111 6.87 -1.27 -18.81
CA GLY A 111 5.71 -2.15 -18.77
C GLY A 111 5.57 -2.99 -17.49
N HIS A 112 4.44 -2.82 -16.83
CA HIS A 112 3.93 -3.83 -15.92
C HIS A 112 3.01 -4.76 -16.72
N LYS A 113 3.45 -6.00 -17.00
CA LYS A 113 2.61 -7.01 -17.69
C LYS A 113 1.23 -7.16 -17.06
N ALA A 114 1.13 -6.98 -15.73
CA ALA A 114 -0.13 -7.00 -14.99
C ALA A 114 -1.09 -5.86 -15.35
N ALA A 115 -0.57 -4.67 -15.68
CA ALA A 115 -1.40 -3.50 -16.03
C ALA A 115 -1.75 -3.44 -17.53
N ASP A 116 -1.12 -4.28 -18.34
CA ASP A 116 -1.23 -4.24 -19.80
C ASP A 116 -2.47 -4.99 -20.33
N GLY A 117 -2.98 -5.98 -19.60
CA GLY A 117 -4.15 -6.80 -19.97
C GLY A 117 -5.37 -6.02 -20.47
N PRO A 118 -5.97 -5.12 -19.67
CA PRO A 118 -7.16 -4.37 -20.07
C PRO A 118 -6.88 -3.36 -21.21
N MET A 119 -5.61 -3.07 -21.49
CA MET A 119 -5.24 -2.22 -22.63
C MET A 119 -5.13 -3.04 -23.90
N VAL A 120 -4.60 -4.26 -23.81
CA VAL A 120 -4.53 -5.22 -24.92
C VAL A 120 -5.92 -5.59 -25.41
N GLU A 121 -6.86 -5.86 -24.51
CA GLU A 121 -8.26 -6.16 -24.86
C GLU A 121 -8.90 -5.01 -25.65
N ARG A 122 -8.66 -3.76 -25.23
CA ARG A 122 -9.12 -2.57 -25.96
C ARG A 122 -8.48 -2.44 -27.34
N ILE A 123 -7.19 -2.73 -27.47
CA ILE A 123 -6.49 -2.73 -28.78
C ILE A 123 -7.11 -3.76 -29.71
N ILE A 124 -7.39 -4.97 -29.21
CA ILE A 124 -8.02 -6.06 -29.97
C ILE A 124 -9.43 -5.67 -30.42
N ALA A 125 -10.26 -5.15 -29.51
CA ALA A 125 -11.61 -4.71 -29.85
C ALA A 125 -11.59 -3.61 -30.94
N LEU A 126 -10.69 -2.63 -30.83
CA LEU A 126 -10.56 -1.57 -31.83
C LEU A 126 -9.98 -2.07 -33.16
N ARG A 127 -9.10 -3.07 -33.13
CA ARG A 127 -8.62 -3.76 -34.33
C ARG A 127 -9.76 -4.48 -35.05
N ASP A 128 -10.61 -5.19 -34.32
CA ASP A 128 -11.69 -5.98 -34.89
C ASP A 128 -12.79 -5.10 -35.51
N VAL A 129 -12.96 -3.88 -35.00
CA VAL A 129 -13.77 -2.82 -35.63
C VAL A 129 -13.13 -2.27 -36.93
N GLY A 130 -11.87 -2.60 -37.21
CA GLY A 130 -11.16 -2.19 -38.43
C GLY A 130 -10.43 -0.85 -38.31
N LEU A 131 -10.17 -0.35 -37.10
CA LEU A 131 -9.41 0.90 -36.94
C LEU A 131 -7.92 0.71 -37.29
N SER A 132 -7.35 1.75 -37.90
CA SER A 132 -5.92 1.82 -38.17
C SER A 132 -5.13 2.03 -36.87
N ARG A 133 -3.86 1.56 -36.84
CA ARG A 133 -2.95 1.72 -35.69
C ARG A 133 -2.95 3.16 -35.15
N SER A 134 -2.84 4.15 -36.04
CA SER A 134 -2.83 5.56 -35.65
C SER A 134 -4.12 6.04 -34.99
N LYS A 135 -5.29 5.54 -35.45
CA LYS A 135 -6.58 5.85 -34.81
C LYS A 135 -6.71 5.15 -33.45
N VAL A 136 -6.28 3.89 -33.36
CA VAL A 136 -6.27 3.14 -32.09
C VAL A 136 -5.42 3.85 -31.04
N MET A 137 -4.21 4.30 -31.38
CA MET A 137 -3.35 5.06 -30.46
C MET A 137 -4.01 6.36 -29.99
N LYS A 138 -4.66 7.11 -30.89
CA LYS A 138 -5.37 8.35 -30.54
C LYS A 138 -6.54 8.09 -29.60
N GLN A 139 -7.31 7.04 -29.86
CA GLN A 139 -8.50 6.70 -29.06
C GLN A 139 -8.15 6.16 -27.67
N THR A 140 -7.03 5.44 -27.55
CA THR A 140 -6.55 4.89 -26.27
C THR A 140 -5.62 5.82 -25.50
N GLY A 141 -5.21 6.95 -26.09
CA GLY A 141 -4.29 7.91 -25.47
C GLY A 141 -2.89 7.35 -25.22
N MET A 142 -2.48 6.31 -25.95
CA MET A 142 -1.19 5.65 -25.74
C MET A 142 -0.04 6.34 -26.48
N CYS A 143 1.12 6.36 -25.84
CA CYS A 143 2.35 6.72 -26.51
C CYS A 143 2.79 5.62 -27.49
N TYR A 144 3.54 6.03 -28.52
CA TYR A 144 4.02 5.16 -29.59
C TYR A 144 4.82 3.96 -29.08
N GLU A 145 5.73 4.19 -28.12
CA GLU A 145 6.60 3.15 -27.54
C GLU A 145 5.79 2.07 -26.82
N LYS A 146 4.86 2.48 -25.95
CA LYS A 146 3.99 1.55 -25.22
C LYS A 146 3.13 0.75 -26.18
N PHE A 147 2.56 1.39 -27.20
CA PHE A 147 1.75 0.71 -28.20
C PHE A 147 2.54 -0.37 -28.95
N HIS A 148 3.71 -0.04 -29.49
CA HIS A 148 4.53 -1.03 -30.23
C HIS A 148 5.07 -2.13 -29.33
N ARG A 149 5.39 -1.83 -28.06
CA ARG A 149 5.73 -2.84 -27.06
C ARG A 149 4.59 -3.85 -26.89
N LEU A 150 3.36 -3.36 -26.69
CA LEU A 150 2.18 -4.23 -26.53
C LEU A 150 1.92 -5.10 -27.78
N LEU A 151 2.06 -4.53 -28.99
CA LEU A 151 1.92 -5.32 -30.22
C LEU A 151 2.94 -6.46 -30.29
N LYS A 152 4.20 -6.18 -29.91
CA LYS A 152 5.28 -7.16 -29.94
C LYS A 152 5.12 -8.24 -28.87
N ASP A 153 4.85 -7.84 -27.63
CA ASP A 153 4.77 -8.73 -26.48
C ASP A 153 3.55 -9.67 -26.57
N TYR A 154 2.41 -9.15 -27.05
CA TYR A 154 1.17 -9.90 -27.18
C TYR A 154 0.90 -10.41 -28.60
N LYS A 155 1.86 -10.27 -29.52
CA LYS A 155 1.78 -10.73 -30.92
C LYS A 155 0.50 -10.30 -31.64
N ILE A 156 0.13 -9.03 -31.48
CA ILE A 156 -1.09 -8.46 -32.09
C ILE A 156 -0.74 -7.96 -33.49
N GLU A 157 -1.21 -8.67 -34.50
CA GLU A 157 -1.09 -8.22 -35.88
C GLU A 157 -2.27 -7.33 -36.28
N PHE A 158 -1.95 -6.27 -37.01
CA PHE A 158 -2.92 -5.36 -37.61
C PHE A 158 -2.92 -5.56 -39.12
N PRO A 159 -4.08 -5.60 -39.79
CA PRO A 159 -4.15 -5.76 -41.23
C PRO A 159 -3.36 -4.65 -41.93
N ALA A 160 -2.58 -5.03 -42.95
CA ALA A 160 -1.84 -4.07 -43.75
C ALA A 160 -2.83 -3.21 -44.54
N LEU A 161 -2.97 -1.94 -44.15
CA LEU A 161 -3.79 -1.01 -44.91
C LEU A 161 -3.14 -0.79 -46.29
N PRO A 162 -3.91 -0.92 -47.38
CA PRO A 162 -3.44 -0.57 -48.72
C PRO A 162 -2.88 0.87 -48.73
N PHE A 163 -1.78 1.08 -49.45
CA PHE A 163 -1.02 2.35 -49.47
C PHE A 163 -1.91 3.58 -49.75
N HIS A 164 -2.94 3.41 -50.60
CA HIS A 164 -3.90 4.45 -50.97
C HIS A 164 -4.85 4.86 -49.82
N LEU A 165 -5.17 3.95 -48.89
CA LEU A 165 -5.99 4.25 -47.71
C LEU A 165 -5.15 4.81 -46.54
N ARG A 166 -3.83 4.67 -46.59
CA ARG A 166 -2.91 5.10 -45.53
C ARG A 166 -2.76 6.63 -45.45
N ASN A 167 -2.88 7.33 -46.58
CA ASN A 167 -2.61 8.76 -46.68
C ASN A 167 -3.86 9.62 -46.90
N GLY A 168 -5.07 9.04 -46.83
CA GLY A 168 -6.32 9.77 -47.04
C GLY A 168 -6.50 10.39 -48.43
N LYS A 169 -5.60 10.10 -49.38
CA LYS A 169 -5.71 10.55 -50.77
C LYS A 169 -6.51 9.52 -51.55
N ILE A 170 -7.83 9.64 -51.46
CA ILE A 170 -8.72 9.13 -52.49
C ILE A 170 -8.47 10.02 -53.69
N LYS A 171 -7.73 9.53 -54.70
CA LYS A 171 -7.65 10.23 -55.98
C LYS A 171 -9.02 10.05 -56.66
N PRO A 172 -9.68 11.13 -57.10
CA PRO A 172 -10.93 11.04 -57.84
C PRO A 172 -10.74 10.26 -59.14
#